data_AF-A0A9W8CDY1-F1
#
_entry.id   AF-A0A9W8CDY1-F1
#
_cell.length_a   1.000
_cell.length_b   1.000
_cell.length_c   1.000
_cell.angle_alpha   90.00
_cell.angle_beta   90.00
_cell.angle_gamma   90.00
#
_symmetry.space_group_name_H-M   'P 1'
#
loop_
_entity.id
_entity.type
_entity.pdbx_description
1 polymer ?
#
loop_
_entity_poly.entity_id
_entity_poly.type
_entity_poly.pdbx_seq_one_letter_code
_entity_poly.pdbx_strand_id
1 'polypeptide(L)'
;MASAEARRLVPQLDIEQILKEAQHRWLRPAEICEILKNYRNFRIAPEPPNRPPSGSLFLFDRKVLRYFRKDGHNWRKKNDQKTVKEAHERLKSGSVDVLHCYYAHGEENINFQRRTYWMLEE
;
A
#
# COMPACT_ATOMS: atom_id res chain seq x y z
N MET A 1 -15.59 29.24 -25.03
CA MET A 1 -15.40 27.82 -25.43
C MET A 1 -13.96 27.67 -25.90
N ALA A 2 -13.07 26.82 -25.40
CA ALA A 2 -13.08 25.83 -24.33
C ALA A 2 -11.69 25.86 -23.67
N SER A 3 -11.62 25.56 -22.37
CA SER A 3 -10.40 25.54 -21.57
C SER A 3 -9.47 24.40 -22.02
N ALA A 4 -8.25 24.73 -22.44
CA ALA A 4 -7.18 23.77 -22.59
C ALA A 4 -6.54 23.54 -21.21
N GLU A 5 -7.20 22.75 -20.37
CA GLU A 5 -6.53 22.16 -19.22
C GLU A 5 -5.47 21.20 -19.75
N ALA A 6 -4.21 21.64 -19.64
CA ALA A 6 -3.06 20.78 -19.79
C ALA A 6 -3.26 19.57 -18.86
N ARG A 7 -3.71 18.45 -19.44
CA ARG A 7 -3.59 17.13 -18.85
C ARG A 7 -2.10 16.96 -18.57
N ARG A 8 -1.70 17.20 -17.31
CA ARG A 8 -0.35 16.92 -16.84
C ARG A 8 -0.09 15.47 -17.21
N LEU A 9 0.72 15.24 -18.25
CA LEU A 9 1.26 13.94 -18.57
C LEU A 9 2.04 13.55 -17.32
N VAL A 10 1.42 12.71 -16.49
CA VAL A 10 2.14 12.05 -15.41
C VAL A 10 3.28 11.33 -16.12
N PRO A 11 4.55 11.66 -15.85
CA PRO A 11 5.66 10.91 -16.44
C PRO A 11 5.36 9.44 -16.17
N GLN A 12 5.36 8.62 -17.22
CA GLN A 12 5.11 7.19 -17.07
C GLN A 12 6.10 6.69 -16.02
N LEU A 13 5.58 6.34 -14.84
CA LEU A 13 6.42 5.99 -13.71
C LEU A 13 7.02 4.61 -14.01
N ASP A 14 8.34 4.54 -14.06
CA ASP A 14 9.05 3.29 -14.26
C ASP A 14 8.83 2.36 -13.06
N ILE A 15 8.18 1.22 -13.31
CA ILE A 15 7.88 0.20 -12.29
C ILE A 15 9.17 -0.29 -11.63
N GLU A 16 10.26 -0.46 -12.38
CA GLU A 16 11.53 -0.91 -11.80
C GLU A 16 12.09 0.13 -10.82
N GLN A 17 11.99 1.41 -11.17
CA GLN A 17 12.37 2.49 -10.26
C GLN A 17 11.48 2.52 -9.03
N ILE A 18 10.16 2.37 -9.18
CA ILE A 18 9.23 2.30 -8.03
C ILE A 18 9.64 1.19 -7.06
N LEU A 19 9.97 0.00 -7.57
CA LEU A 19 10.38 -1.13 -6.73
C LEU A 19 11.70 -0.87 -5.98
N LYS A 20 12.66 -0.16 -6.60
CA LYS A 20 13.90 0.27 -5.93
C LYS A 20 13.65 1.31 -4.85
N GLU A 21 12.75 2.27 -5.11
CA GLU A 21 12.37 3.31 -4.15
C GLU A 21 11.66 2.73 -2.92
N ALA A 22 10.83 1.69 -3.11
CA ALA A 22 10.10 1.02 -2.03
C ALA A 22 11.01 0.45 -0.93
N GLN A 23 12.27 0.14 -1.26
CA GLN A 23 13.25 -0.36 -0.29
C GLN A 23 13.78 0.74 0.65
N HIS A 24 13.67 2.01 0.25
CA HIS A 24 14.32 3.13 0.93
C HIS A 24 13.33 4.15 1.51
N ARG A 25 12.10 4.21 0.98
CA ARG A 25 11.05 5.14 1.43
C ARG A 25 9.64 4.60 1.19
N TRP A 26 8.68 5.25 1.83
CA TRP A 26 7.27 5.06 1.47
C TRP A 26 6.99 5.53 0.04
N LEU A 27 6.23 4.72 -0.69
CA LEU A 27 5.72 5.07 -2.01
C LEU A 27 4.60 6.11 -1.91
N ARG A 28 4.59 7.01 -2.88
CA ARG A 28 3.57 8.04 -3.09
C ARG A 28 2.29 7.40 -3.65
N PRO A 29 1.12 8.03 -3.45
CA PRO A 29 -0.14 7.48 -3.96
C PRO A 29 -0.12 7.15 -5.47
N ALA A 30 0.48 8.01 -6.29
CA ALA A 30 0.61 7.75 -7.73
C ALA A 30 1.44 6.49 -8.06
N GLU A 31 2.52 6.23 -7.31
CA GLU A 31 3.37 5.06 -7.49
C GLU A 31 2.63 3.77 -7.08
N ILE A 32 1.86 3.83 -5.99
CA ILE A 32 0.99 2.72 -5.57
C ILE A 32 -0.09 2.44 -6.61
N CYS A 33 -0.72 3.49 -7.16
CA CYS A 33 -1.69 3.34 -8.24
C CYS A 33 -1.07 2.67 -9.47
N GLU A 34 0.17 3.00 -9.83
CA GLU A 34 0.86 2.37 -10.95
C GLU A 34 1.03 0.87 -10.74
N ILE A 35 1.47 0.44 -9.53
CA ILE A 35 1.57 -0.98 -9.17
C ILE A 35 0.20 -1.66 -9.27
N LEU A 36 -0.84 -1.08 -8.66
CA LEU A 36 -2.17 -1.67 -8.60
C LEU A 36 -2.86 -1.75 -9.97
N LYS A 37 -2.64 -0.78 -10.85
CA LYS A 37 -3.19 -0.81 -12.24
C LYS A 37 -2.47 -1.84 -13.11
N ASN A 38 -1.19 -2.05 -12.87
CA ASN A 38 -0.36 -3.01 -13.61
C ASN A 38 -0.18 -4.34 -12.87
N TYR A 39 -1.10 -4.70 -11.96
CA TYR A 39 -1.00 -5.88 -11.08
C TYR A 39 -0.68 -7.19 -11.82
N ARG A 40 -1.08 -7.32 -13.08
CA ARG A 40 -0.83 -8.49 -13.94
C ARG A 40 0.65 -8.71 -14.27
N ASN A 41 1.46 -7.66 -14.15
CA ASN A 41 2.91 -7.72 -14.38
C ASN A 41 3.67 -8.17 -13.13
N PHE A 42 2.96 -8.38 -12.01
CA PHE A 42 3.56 -8.75 -10.73
C PHE A 42 3.13 -10.16 -10.33
N ARG A 43 4.00 -10.83 -9.56
CA ARG A 43 3.63 -12.07 -8.89
C ARG A 43 2.66 -11.77 -7.75
N ILE A 44 1.48 -12.38 -7.80
CA ILE A 44 0.54 -12.38 -6.67
C ILE A 44 1.06 -13.35 -5.61
N ALA A 45 1.23 -12.87 -4.38
CA ALA A 45 1.65 -13.69 -3.26
C ALA A 45 0.50 -14.64 -2.85
N PRO A 46 0.74 -15.96 -2.82
CA PRO A 46 -0.32 -16.94 -2.52
C PRO A 46 -0.63 -17.03 -1.02
N GLU A 47 0.27 -16.54 -0.15
CA GLU A 47 0.17 -16.62 1.30
C GLU A 47 0.76 -15.36 1.96
N PRO A 48 0.41 -15.07 3.24
CA PRO A 48 0.98 -13.94 3.96
C PRO A 48 2.48 -14.20 4.23
N PRO A 49 3.34 -13.17 4.12
CA PRO A 49 4.75 -13.33 4.44
C PRO A 49 4.95 -13.57 5.94
N ASN A 50 6.02 -14.25 6.34
CA ASN A 50 6.35 -14.41 7.75
C ASN A 50 7.47 -13.44 8.16
N ARG A 51 7.11 -12.47 9.00
CA ARG A 51 7.98 -11.40 9.54
C ARG A 51 8.88 -10.78 8.47
N PRO A 52 8.30 -10.23 7.38
CA PRO A 52 9.10 -9.64 6.31
C PRO A 52 9.95 -8.47 6.83
N PRO A 53 11.17 -8.27 6.30
CA PRO A 53 12.02 -7.13 6.65
C PRO A 53 11.44 -5.81 6.12
N SER A 54 11.94 -4.69 6.65
CA SER A 54 11.61 -3.35 6.14
C SER A 54 11.88 -3.23 4.64
N GLY A 55 11.05 -2.46 3.94
CA GLY A 55 11.15 -2.26 2.48
C GLY A 55 10.55 -3.39 1.64
N SER A 56 10.04 -4.46 2.27
CA SER A 56 9.36 -5.53 1.54
C SER A 56 8.02 -5.08 0.97
N LEU A 57 7.72 -5.50 -0.26
CA LEU A 57 6.46 -5.23 -0.95
C LEU A 57 5.81 -6.55 -1.40
N PHE A 58 4.50 -6.66 -1.17
CA PHE A 58 3.72 -7.83 -1.57
C PHE A 58 2.40 -7.39 -2.19
N LEU A 59 1.94 -8.15 -3.17
CA LEU A 59 0.67 -7.95 -3.84
C LEU A 59 -0.21 -9.18 -3.63
N PHE A 60 -1.46 -8.97 -3.22
CA PHE A 60 -2.38 -10.04 -2.87
C PHE A 60 -3.71 -9.88 -3.60
N ASP A 61 -4.33 -10.99 -3.97
CA ASP A 61 -5.76 -11.00 -4.24
C ASP A 61 -6.52 -11.11 -2.91
N ARG A 62 -7.14 -10.01 -2.48
CA ARG A 62 -7.89 -9.93 -1.22
C ARG A 62 -9.13 -10.84 -1.18
N LYS A 63 -9.68 -11.23 -2.32
CA LYS A 63 -10.84 -12.13 -2.40
C LYS A 63 -10.42 -13.58 -2.15
N VAL A 64 -9.22 -13.94 -2.57
CA VAL A 64 -8.63 -15.27 -2.37
C VAL A 64 -7.98 -15.38 -0.99
N LEU A 65 -7.08 -14.44 -0.64
CA LEU A 65 -6.31 -14.49 0.60
C LEU A 65 -6.86 -13.52 1.65
N ARG A 66 -7.95 -13.88 2.35
CA ARG A 66 -8.63 -13.00 3.31
C ARG A 66 -7.76 -12.54 4.50
N TYR A 67 -6.78 -13.36 4.89
CA TYR A 67 -5.92 -13.12 6.05
C TYR A 67 -4.50 -12.65 5.68
N PHE A 68 -4.34 -11.98 4.54
CA PHE A 68 -3.06 -11.47 4.02
C PHE A 68 -2.27 -10.57 5.00
N ARG A 69 -2.94 -10.00 6.02
CA ARG A 69 -2.31 -9.19 7.08
C ARG A 69 -1.75 -10.00 8.26
N LYS A 70 -1.91 -11.33 8.29
CA LYS A 70 -1.32 -12.20 9.32
C LYS A 70 0.15 -12.48 9.00
N ASP A 71 0.97 -11.43 9.06
CA ASP A 71 2.36 -11.46 8.62
C ASP A 71 3.37 -11.84 9.72
N GLY A 72 2.91 -12.37 10.86
CA GLY A 72 3.76 -12.84 11.96
C GLY A 72 4.41 -11.74 12.80
N HIS A 73 4.24 -10.45 12.44
CA HIS A 73 4.68 -9.32 13.26
C HIS A 73 3.69 -9.03 14.39
N ASN A 74 4.22 -8.52 15.49
CA ASN A 74 3.42 -7.99 16.59
C ASN A 74 3.08 -6.52 16.29
N TRP A 75 1.80 -6.27 16.05
CA TRP A 75 1.29 -4.93 15.79
C TRP A 75 0.64 -4.37 17.06
N ARG A 76 0.77 -3.06 17.28
CA ARG A 76 0.12 -2.38 18.41
C ARG A 76 -1.35 -2.72 18.43
N LYS A 77 -1.86 -3.06 19.62
CA LYS A 77 -3.26 -3.42 19.82
C LYS A 77 -4.03 -2.27 20.44
N LYS A 78 -5.35 -2.31 20.31
CA LYS A 78 -6.29 -1.45 21.04
C LYS A 78 -6.25 -1.83 22.53
N ASN A 79 -6.94 -1.06 23.36
CA ASN A 79 -7.01 -1.29 24.81
C ASN A 79 -7.54 -2.70 25.18
N ASP A 80 -8.27 -3.34 24.27
CA ASP A 80 -8.75 -4.72 24.42
C ASP A 80 -7.65 -5.80 24.31
N GLN A 81 -6.42 -5.43 23.96
CA GLN A 81 -5.27 -6.31 23.70
C GLN A 81 -5.52 -7.42 22.66
N LYS A 82 -6.60 -7.32 21.88
CA LYS A 82 -7.00 -8.32 20.88
C LYS A 82 -6.96 -7.74 19.48
N THR A 83 -7.46 -6.53 19.32
CA THR A 83 -7.64 -5.89 18.01
C THR A 83 -6.42 -5.06 17.66
N VAL A 84 -5.84 -5.24 16.47
CA VAL A 84 -4.76 -4.36 15.99
C VAL A 84 -5.28 -2.93 15.87
N LYS A 85 -4.50 -1.97 16.37
CA LYS A 85 -4.73 -0.54 16.22
C LYS A 85 -4.26 -0.12 14.83
N GLU A 86 -5.19 -0.16 13.88
CA GLU A 86 -4.98 0.21 12.48
C GLU A 86 -5.74 1.51 12.19
N ALA A 87 -5.06 2.51 11.65
CA ALA A 87 -5.67 3.75 11.16
C ALA A 87 -6.11 3.56 9.70
N HIS A 88 -7.29 4.10 9.35
CA HIS A 88 -7.88 3.94 8.03
C HIS A 88 -7.99 5.32 7.37
N GLU A 89 -7.24 5.52 6.28
CA GLU A 89 -7.14 6.78 5.55
C GLU A 89 -7.56 6.61 4.09
N ARG A 90 -7.91 7.72 3.44
CA ARG A 90 -8.00 7.83 1.98
C ARG A 90 -6.86 8.70 1.49
N LEU A 91 -6.17 8.24 0.44
CA LEU A 91 -5.04 8.97 -0.14
C LEU A 91 -5.39 9.51 -1.52
N LYS A 92 -4.88 10.71 -1.79
CA LYS A 92 -5.09 11.43 -3.04
C LYS A 92 -3.93 11.25 -4.02
N SER A 93 -4.26 11.15 -5.30
CA SER A 93 -3.32 11.39 -6.39
C SER A 93 -3.75 12.67 -7.10
N GLY A 94 -2.94 13.72 -7.00
CA GLY A 94 -3.39 15.07 -7.33
C GLY A 94 -4.49 15.54 -6.38
N SER A 95 -5.65 15.90 -6.93
CA SER A 95 -6.81 16.40 -6.16
C SER A 95 -7.86 15.33 -5.84
N VAL A 96 -7.70 14.12 -6.37
CA VAL A 96 -8.72 13.05 -6.33
C VAL A 96 -8.33 11.97 -5.35
N ASP A 97 -9.25 11.58 -4.46
CA ASP A 97 -9.10 10.39 -3.61
C ASP A 97 -9.05 9.15 -4.50
N VAL A 98 -8.03 8.31 -4.36
CA VAL A 98 -7.81 7.14 -5.25
C VAL A 98 -7.53 5.85 -4.51
N LEU A 99 -7.09 5.91 -3.25
CA LEU A 99 -6.69 4.72 -2.48
C LEU A 99 -7.33 4.73 -1.10
N HIS A 100 -7.76 3.57 -0.64
CA HIS A 100 -7.78 3.27 0.79
C HIS A 100 -6.36 2.93 1.27
N CYS A 101 -6.01 3.39 2.47
CA CYS A 101 -4.74 3.07 3.13
C CYS A 101 -5.01 2.67 4.58
N TYR A 102 -4.60 1.46 4.93
CA TYR A 102 -4.59 0.98 6.31
C TYR A 102 -3.17 1.06 6.85
N TYR A 103 -3.00 1.66 8.03
CA TYR A 103 -1.70 1.96 8.60
C TYR A 103 -1.59 1.39 10.02
N ALA A 104 -0.58 0.55 10.24
CA ALA A 104 -0.31 -0.11 11.51
C ALA A 104 1.12 0.17 11.99
N HIS A 105 1.30 0.23 13.30
CA HIS A 105 2.58 0.42 13.97
C HIS A 105 2.99 -0.84 14.71
N GLY A 106 4.28 -1.18 14.67
CA GLY A 106 4.88 -2.27 15.43
C GLY A 106 4.72 -2.05 16.93
N GLU A 107 4.51 -3.14 17.65
CA GLU A 107 4.38 -3.13 19.11
C GLU A 107 5.70 -2.73 19.77
N GLU A 108 6.79 -3.41 19.40
CA GLU A 108 8.12 -3.23 19.99
C GLU A 108 8.88 -2.03 19.40
N ASN A 109 8.75 -1.79 18.10
CA ASN A 109 9.46 -0.71 17.40
C ASN A 109 8.46 0.26 16.75
N ILE A 110 8.41 1.49 17.24
CA ILE A 110 7.53 2.55 16.72
C ILE A 110 7.84 2.97 15.28
N ASN A 111 9.10 2.80 14.87
CA ASN A 111 9.56 3.09 13.50
C ASN A 111 9.26 1.94 12.54
N PHE A 112 8.90 0.76 13.06
CA PHE A 112 8.45 -0.35 12.24
C PHE A 112 6.95 -0.22 11.99
N GLN A 113 6.56 -0.17 10.71
CA GLN A 113 5.22 0.21 10.29
C GLN A 113 4.83 -0.57 9.05
N ARG A 114 3.53 -0.74 8.85
CA ARG A 114 2.96 -1.35 7.64
C ARG A 114 1.86 -0.48 7.09
N ARG A 115 1.87 -0.32 5.76
CA ARG A 115 0.76 0.24 4.99
C ARG A 115 0.18 -0.81 4.06
N THR A 116 -1.14 -0.90 4.01
CA THR A 116 -1.89 -1.73 3.07
C THR A 116 -2.76 -0.82 2.22
N TYR A 117 -2.80 -1.06 0.91
CA TYR A 117 -3.51 -0.21 -0.05
C TYR A 117 -4.46 -1.01 -0.94
N TRP A 118 -5.54 -0.38 -1.37
CA TRP A 118 -6.33 -0.79 -2.53
C TRP A 118 -6.99 0.43 -3.17
N MET A 119 -7.27 0.35 -4.47
CA MET A 119 -7.96 1.42 -5.18
C MET A 119 -9.39 1.58 -4.65
N LEU A 120 -9.85 2.82 -4.56
CA LEU A 120 -11.27 3.10 -4.42
C LEU A 120 -11.96 2.53 -5.67
N GLU A 121 -12.97 1.68 -5.48
CA GLU A 121 -13.82 1.27 -6.59
C GLU A 121 -14.55 2.52 -7.12
N GLU A 122 -14.64 2.68 -8.44
CA GLU A 122 -15.55 3.65 -9.06
C GLU A 122 -17.00 3.17 -8.92
#